data_AF-A0A839Q7X9-F1
#
_entry.id   AF-A0A839Q7X9-F1
#
_cell.length_a   1.000
_cell.length_b   1.000
_cell.length_c   1.000
_cell.angle_alpha   90.00
_cell.angle_beta   90.00
_cell.angle_gamma   90.00
#
_symmetry.space_group_name_H-M   'P 1'
#
loop_
_entity.id
_entity.type
_entity.pdbx_description
1 polymer ?
#
loop_
_entity_poly.entity_id
_entity_poly.type
_entity_poly.pdbx_seq_one_letter_code
_entity_poly.pdbx_strand_id
1 'polypeptide(L)'
;MAAEPDPRPAPGPDATAEELKADIEATRADLGETVSALSDKLDVKARSQQAVAEAKENVVQRGHEVAQQAKERPAVPVGAVVAVVAVIGLLVWWRRR
;
A
#
# COMPACT_ATOMS: atom_id res chain seq x y z
N MET A 1 8.16 2.60 12.93
CA MET A 1 7.74 2.99 14.28
C MET A 1 7.66 1.72 15.08
N ALA A 2 8.65 1.49 15.94
CA ALA A 2 8.54 0.47 16.98
C ALA A 2 7.38 0.87 17.91
N ALA A 3 6.67 -0.11 18.47
CA ALA A 3 5.69 0.15 19.51
C ALA A 3 6.37 0.99 20.61
N GLU A 4 5.78 2.13 20.96
CA GLU A 4 6.26 2.88 22.12
C GLU A 4 6.11 1.96 23.34
N PRO A 5 7.12 1.89 24.22
CA PRO A 5 7.01 1.09 25.43
C PRO A 5 5.82 1.60 26.23
N ASP A 6 4.95 0.68 26.66
CA ASP A 6 3.80 0.99 27.51
C ASP A 6 4.30 1.86 28.68
N PRO A 7 3.81 3.10 28.83
CA PRO A 7 4.27 4.02 29.86
C PRO A 7 3.86 3.57 31.26
N ARG A 8 3.06 2.51 31.38
CA ARG A 8 2.58 2.00 32.66
C ARG A 8 3.67 1.19 33.36
N PRO A 9 4.01 1.53 34.62
CA PRO A 9 4.97 0.77 35.39
C PRO A 9 4.43 -0.63 35.68
N ALA A 10 5.26 -1.65 35.42
CA ALA A 10 4.90 -3.04 35.69
C ALA A 10 4.59 -3.24 37.19
N PRO A 11 3.61 -4.11 37.53
CA PRO A 11 3.31 -4.43 38.92
C PRO A 11 4.55 -4.93 39.68
N GLY A 12 4.73 -4.43 40.91
CA GLY A 12 5.84 -4.82 41.78
C GLY A 12 5.67 -6.21 42.42
N PRO A 13 6.70 -6.72 43.12
CA PRO A 13 6.67 -8.07 43.72
C PRO A 13 5.63 -8.26 44.82
N ASP A 14 5.09 -7.17 45.39
CA ASP A 14 4.04 -7.18 46.41
C ASP A 14 2.62 -6.99 45.82
N ALA A 15 2.47 -6.98 44.49
CA ALA A 15 1.20 -6.79 43.82
C ALA A 15 0.20 -7.91 44.14
N THR A 16 -1.04 -7.51 44.38
CA THR A 16 -2.13 -8.45 44.63
C THR A 16 -2.54 -9.18 43.35
N ALA A 17 -3.18 -10.35 43.50
CA ALA A 17 -3.65 -11.13 42.35
C ALA A 17 -4.69 -10.38 41.48
N GLU A 18 -5.43 -9.44 42.06
CA GLU A 18 -6.39 -8.59 41.33
C GLU A 18 -5.67 -7.57 40.46
N GLU A 19 -4.62 -6.92 40.98
CA GLU A 19 -3.79 -5.97 40.23
C GLU A 19 -3.07 -6.64 39.05
N LEU A 20 -2.53 -7.85 39.26
CA LEU A 20 -1.90 -8.63 38.19
C LEU A 20 -2.90 -9.01 37.08
N LYS A 21 -4.14 -9.35 37.44
CA LYS A 21 -5.19 -9.65 36.46
C LYS A 21 -5.56 -8.43 35.63
N ALA A 22 -5.71 -7.27 36.27
CA ALA A 22 -6.04 -6.03 35.60
C ALA A 22 -4.94 -5.61 34.60
N ASP A 23 -3.66 -5.79 34.99
CA ASP A 23 -2.52 -5.50 34.11
C ASP A 23 -2.46 -6.43 32.89
N ILE A 24 -2.69 -7.73 33.09
CA ILE A 24 -2.77 -8.71 32.00
C ILE A 24 -3.91 -8.37 31.05
N GLU A 25 -5.08 -8.01 31.57
CA GLU A 25 -6.23 -7.64 30.74
C GLU A 25 -5.95 -6.40 29.90
N ALA A 26 -5.37 -5.37 30.51
CA ALA A 26 -5.02 -4.16 29.80
C ALA A 26 -3.90 -4.38 28.76
N THR A 27 -2.89 -5.20 29.08
CA THR A 27 -1.85 -5.60 28.12
C THR A 27 -2.44 -6.37 26.94
N ARG A 28 -3.40 -7.26 27.19
CA ARG A 28 -4.11 -7.98 26.12
C ARG A 28 -4.91 -7.04 25.22
N ALA A 29 -5.53 -6.00 25.79
CA ALA A 29 -6.24 -5.00 25.02
C ALA A 29 -5.30 -4.21 24.10
N ASP A 30 -4.15 -3.75 24.62
CA ASP A 30 -3.14 -3.00 23.85
C ASP A 30 -2.54 -3.82 22.70
N LEU A 31 -2.21 -5.09 22.96
CA LEU A 31 -1.75 -6.01 21.93
C LEU A 31 -2.85 -6.29 20.88
N GLY A 32 -4.11 -6.37 21.31
CA GLY A 32 -5.26 -6.50 20.41
C GLY A 32 -5.39 -5.31 19.46
N GLU A 33 -5.29 -4.09 19.98
CA GLU A 33 -5.29 -2.86 19.19
C GLU A 33 -4.11 -2.82 18.20
N THR A 34 -2.92 -3.19 18.65
CA THR A 34 -1.72 -3.23 17.80
C THR A 34 -1.86 -4.24 16.65
N VAL A 35 -2.41 -5.43 16.92
CA VAL A 35 -2.67 -6.44 15.88
C VAL A 35 -3.73 -5.96 14.90
N SER A 36 -4.78 -5.29 15.38
CA SER A 36 -5.80 -4.68 14.50
C SER A 36 -5.17 -3.64 13.59
N ALA A 37 -4.41 -2.69 14.14
CA ALA A 37 -3.74 -1.65 13.37
C ALA A 37 -2.74 -2.21 12.35
N LEU A 38 -2.04 -3.29 12.69
CA LEU A 38 -1.14 -3.97 11.75
C LEU A 38 -1.92 -4.68 10.65
N SER A 39 -3.03 -5.34 10.99
CA SER A 39 -3.90 -6.00 10.03
C SER A 39 -4.53 -5.00 9.05
N ASP A 40 -4.99 -3.86 9.54
CA ASP A 40 -5.52 -2.77 8.70
C ASP A 40 -4.47 -2.27 7.71
N LYS A 41 -3.21 -2.11 8.15
CA LYS A 41 -2.10 -1.72 7.26
C LYS A 41 -1.79 -2.80 6.21
N LEU A 42 -1.86 -4.08 6.59
CA LEU A 42 -1.65 -5.19 5.65
C LEU A 42 -2.78 -5.29 4.62
N ASP A 43 -4.02 -5.04 5.03
CA ASP A 43 -5.18 -5.02 4.15
C ASP A 43 -5.08 -3.88 3.11
N VAL A 44 -4.69 -2.67 3.52
CA VAL A 44 -4.45 -1.55 2.58
C VAL A 44 -3.33 -1.89 1.58
N LYS A 45 -2.28 -2.57 2.03
CA LYS A 45 -1.20 -3.02 1.14
C LYS A 45 -1.68 -4.07 0.15
N ALA A 46 -2.48 -5.04 0.59
CA ALA A 46 -3.06 -6.05 -0.29
C ALA A 46 -3.99 -5.42 -1.33
N ARG A 47 -4.89 -4.52 -0.91
CA ARG A 47 -5.80 -3.78 -1.81
C ARG A 47 -5.06 -2.95 -2.85
N SER A 48 -4.03 -2.22 -2.45
CA SER A 48 -3.22 -1.43 -3.39
C SER A 48 -2.44 -2.30 -4.38
N GLN A 49 -1.90 -3.45 -3.95
CA GLN A 49 -1.27 -4.40 -4.86
C GLN A 49 -2.26 -5.00 -5.86
N GLN A 50 -3.47 -5.35 -5.41
CA GLN A 50 -4.51 -5.89 -6.28
C GLN A 50 -4.95 -4.86 -7.33
N ALA A 51 -5.19 -3.61 -6.93
CA ALA A 51 -5.52 -2.53 -7.86
C ALA A 51 -4.42 -2.28 -8.91
N VAL A 52 -3.14 -2.37 -8.50
CA VAL A 52 -2.01 -2.25 -9.44
C VAL A 52 -1.96 -3.45 -10.40
N ALA A 53 -2.21 -4.67 -9.92
CA ALA A 53 -2.23 -5.85 -10.77
C ALA A 53 -3.35 -5.77 -11.83
N GLU A 54 -4.55 -5.38 -11.41
CA GLU A 54 -5.70 -5.18 -12.30
C GLU A 54 -5.45 -4.05 -13.32
N ALA A 55 -4.88 -2.92 -12.87
CA ALA A 55 -4.51 -1.83 -13.78
C ALA A 55 -3.46 -2.27 -14.81
N LYS A 56 -2.47 -3.08 -14.41
CA LYS A 56 -1.46 -3.64 -15.33
C LYS A 56 -2.11 -4.54 -16.38
N GLU A 57 -2.99 -5.45 -15.96
CA GLU A 57 -3.67 -6.36 -16.88
C GLU A 57 -4.50 -5.58 -17.91
N ASN A 58 -5.27 -4.59 -17.47
CA ASN A 58 -6.05 -3.71 -18.34
C ASN A 58 -5.16 -2.95 -19.35
N VAL A 59 -4.00 -2.45 -18.91
CA VAL A 59 -3.05 -1.75 -19.79
C VAL A 59 -2.43 -2.71 -20.81
N VAL A 60 -2.11 -3.94 -20.42
CA VAL A 60 -1.53 -4.95 -21.32
C VAL A 60 -2.55 -5.40 -22.38
N GLN A 61 -3.80 -5.63 -21.99
CA GLN A 61 -4.87 -6.00 -22.92
C GLN A 61 -5.14 -4.87 -23.92
N ARG A 62 -5.37 -3.63 -23.44
CA ARG A 62 -5.58 -2.48 -24.32
C ARG A 62 -4.35 -2.16 -25.17
N GLY A 63 -3.15 -2.33 -24.62
CA GLY A 63 -1.91 -2.16 -25.35
C GLY A 63 -1.78 -3.16 -26.51
N HIS A 64 -2.20 -4.40 -26.31
CA HIS A 64 -2.26 -5.39 -27.39
C HIS A 64 -3.28 -5.01 -28.46
N GLU A 65 -4.47 -4.56 -28.09
CA GLU A 65 -5.50 -4.13 -29.05
C GLU A 65 -5.02 -2.95 -29.91
N VAL A 66 -4.39 -1.95 -29.29
CA VAL A 66 -3.82 -0.79 -30.00
C VAL A 66 -2.65 -1.21 -30.88
N ALA A 67 -1.79 -2.12 -30.41
CA ALA A 67 -0.67 -2.63 -31.20
C ALA A 67 -1.13 -3.43 -32.42
N GLN A 68 -2.18 -4.25 -32.28
CA GLN A 68 -2.77 -4.98 -33.41
C GLN A 68 -3.41 -4.01 -34.42
N GLN A 69 -4.19 -3.02 -33.96
CA GLN A 69 -4.76 -1.99 -34.85
C GLN A 69 -3.68 -1.18 -35.57
N ALA A 70 -2.58 -0.82 -34.90
CA ALA A 70 -1.47 -0.12 -35.52
C ALA A 70 -0.74 -0.97 -36.58
N LYS A 71 -0.75 -2.30 -36.42
CA LYS A 71 -0.20 -3.26 -37.39
C LYS A 71 -1.07 -3.39 -38.63
N GLU A 72 -2.38 -3.31 -38.46
CA GLU A 72 -3.35 -3.34 -39.56
C GLU A 72 -3.45 -1.99 -40.29
N ARG A 73 -3.17 -0.88 -39.60
CA ARG A 73 -3.22 0.48 -40.16
C ARG A 73 -2.05 1.33 -39.66
N PRO A 74 -0.92 1.36 -40.38
CA PRO A 74 0.23 2.19 -40.01
C PRO A 74 -0.03 3.65 -40.42
N ALA A 75 -0.99 4.31 -39.77
CA ALA A 75 -1.38 5.69 -40.04
C ALA A 75 -0.80 6.70 -39.04
N VAL A 76 -0.10 6.23 -37.99
CA VAL A 76 0.42 7.11 -36.94
C VAL A 76 1.85 7.58 -37.27
N PRO A 77 2.09 8.89 -37.46
CA PRO A 77 3.43 9.41 -37.71
C PRO A 77 4.30 9.29 -36.46
N VAL A 78 5.55 8.83 -36.63
CA VAL A 78 6.52 8.61 -35.55
C VAL A 78 6.68 9.83 -34.61
N GLY A 79 6.59 11.05 -35.16
CA GLY A 79 6.66 12.29 -34.39
C GLY A 79 5.56 12.45 -33.34
N ALA A 80 4.34 11.93 -33.60
CA ALA A 80 3.24 12.00 -32.64
C ALA A 80 3.49 11.08 -31.43
N VAL A 81 4.08 9.91 -31.63
CA VAL A 81 4.44 8.98 -30.55
C VAL A 81 5.50 9.59 -29.64
N VAL A 82 6.55 10.18 -30.23
CA VAL A 82 7.64 10.81 -29.48
C VAL A 82 7.12 11.98 -28.63
N ALA A 83 6.22 12.81 -29.17
CA ALA A 83 5.61 13.91 -28.42
C ALA A 83 4.81 13.42 -27.20
N VAL A 84 4.00 12.36 -27.37
CA VAL A 84 3.23 11.78 -26.25
C VAL A 84 4.15 11.21 -25.17
N VAL A 85 5.20 10.47 -25.55
CA VAL A 85 6.18 9.94 -24.59
C VAL A 85 6.91 11.06 -23.84
N ALA A 86 7.29 12.14 -24.53
CA ALA A 86 7.93 13.29 -23.91
C ALA A 86 7.01 13.99 -22.90
N VAL A 87 5.72 14.17 -23.23
CA VAL A 87 4.73 14.76 -22.31
C VAL A 87 4.53 13.87 -21.07
N ILE A 88 4.40 12.55 -21.26
CA ILE A 88 4.28 11.61 -20.13
C ILE A 88 5.54 11.66 -19.25
N GLY A 89 6.73 11.66 -19.86
CA GLY A 89 8.00 11.76 -19.15
C GLY A 89 8.10 13.05 -18.32
N LEU A 90 7.69 14.18 -18.91
CA LEU A 90 7.67 15.48 -18.22
C LEU A 90 6.68 15.48 -17.04
N LEU A 91 5.49 14.92 -17.24
CA LEU A 91 4.48 14.77 -16.18
C LEU A 91 4.98 13.92 -15.02
N VAL A 92 5.63 12.79 -15.31
CA VAL A 92 6.21 11.91 -14.28
C VAL A 92 7.35 12.62 -13.55
N TRP A 93 8.17 13.40 -14.26
CA TRP A 93 9.25 14.18 -13.67
C TRP A 93 8.72 15.27 -12.73
N TRP A 94 7.69 16.01 -13.14
CA TRP A 94 7.02 16.99 -12.29
C TRP A 94 6.32 16.38 -11.09
N ARG A 95 5.79 15.17 -11.20
CA ARG A 95 5.14 14.50 -10.07
C ARG A 95 6.15 13.93 -9.06
N ARG A 96 7.41 13.76 -9.45
CA ARG A 96 8.51 13.26 -8.60
C ARG A 96 9.38 14.37 -8.02
N ARG A 97 9.26 15.61 -8.49
CA ARG A 97 10.01 16.76 -8.00
C ARG A 97 9.16 17.59 -7.07
#